data_AF-A0A9E4KEM6-F1
#
_entry.id   AF-A0A9E4KEM6-F1
#
_cell.length_a   1.000
_cell.length_b   1.000
_cell.length_c   1.000
_cell.angle_alpha   90.00
_cell.angle_beta   90.00
_cell.angle_gamma   90.00
#
_symmetry.space_group_name_H-M   'P 1'
#
loop_
_entity.id
_entity.type
_entity.pdbx_description
1 polymer ?
#
loop_
_entity_poly.entity_id
_entity_poly.type
_entity_poly.pdbx_seq_one_letter_code
_entity_poly.pdbx_strand_id
1 'polypeptide(L)'
;MAEKNCSGVIDTVLTPNISESDQTVTVASSSGFPTLDTGDWFWARILRLEDGIDELVKVTGISGVSWNIERAATAYAFNTGDTITLCKGDAGKIGVLGASEIVFPWFETWSALAQRAFDAEGVDVDIHHTGSGALTHFSALNGIDPETGKSYVEITNSMNLDIIVVELGITDAILNIDNRSTSQLIMDAQALYGALRTGSPDAVIIYSRQIPYDEVQHGGKAESEIKKKYCIPHLHSTSTMPGESGLYTSEITELEKIIDPSMQDRLRDWKALDAECRNLADVVVHTDYFRPARLGLLSHDRLHLSSLGHIFFLSDMWKVFKSDATLASRIPQLDDIRNLGNFTDLSITWESAVKPDALGDGYLIDPEWLDGFEYPMWLNIRDYARVASYPEYWGNQQRPAISISDRVVRNNGEVFIVMLSNVWPSQPVASKLWSAENDEPAFFDEYTPPKTTSGTGDMLEAYSPPSGIIPPGDYFIKYRVGPDVFGPFPIAIFDNYPWE
;
A
#
# COMPACT_ATOMS: atom_id res chain seq x y z
N MET A 1 -0.75 -36.65 -7.67
CA MET A 1 -1.15 -35.53 -8.55
C MET A 1 -1.92 -34.57 -7.67
N ALA A 2 -1.51 -33.31 -7.61
CA ALA A 2 -2.25 -32.28 -6.87
C ALA A 2 -3.67 -32.18 -7.46
N GLU A 3 -4.68 -31.95 -6.60
CA GLU A 3 -6.06 -31.69 -7.02
C GLU A 3 -6.08 -30.48 -7.96
N LYS A 4 -6.28 -30.72 -9.26
CA LYS A 4 -6.52 -29.64 -10.21
C LYS A 4 -7.95 -29.17 -10.06
N ASN A 5 -8.12 -27.87 -9.83
CA ASN A 5 -9.42 -27.27 -9.57
C ASN A 5 -10.21 -27.11 -10.88
N CYS A 6 -10.92 -28.17 -11.29
CA CYS A 6 -11.83 -28.12 -12.43
C CYS A 6 -13.20 -27.57 -11.98
N SER A 7 -13.21 -26.32 -11.49
CA SER A 7 -14.43 -25.59 -11.12
C SER A 7 -15.04 -24.99 -12.40
N GLY A 8 -16.04 -25.69 -12.94
CA GLY A 8 -16.53 -25.46 -14.30
C GLY A 8 -16.99 -24.04 -14.61
N VAL A 9 -16.29 -23.39 -15.54
CA VAL A 9 -16.77 -22.20 -16.26
C VAL A 9 -17.18 -22.57 -17.69
N ILE A 10 -16.64 -23.66 -18.24
CA ILE A 10 -16.87 -24.14 -19.60
C ILE A 10 -16.97 -25.66 -19.59
N ASP A 11 -18.14 -26.17 -19.96
CA ASP A 11 -18.47 -27.59 -20.01
C ASP A 11 -19.11 -28.00 -21.34
N THR A 12 -19.04 -29.29 -21.63
CA THR A 12 -19.67 -29.96 -22.76
C THR A 12 -19.99 -31.40 -22.35
N VAL A 13 -20.59 -32.18 -23.25
CA VAL A 13 -20.95 -33.58 -22.96
C VAL A 13 -20.40 -34.54 -24.02
N LEU A 14 -20.07 -35.76 -23.60
CA LEU A 14 -19.72 -36.85 -24.51
C LEU A 14 -20.90 -37.22 -25.39
N THR A 15 -20.65 -37.36 -26.71
CA THR A 15 -21.68 -37.75 -27.68
C THR A 15 -21.71 -39.26 -27.94
N PRO A 16 -20.57 -39.96 -28.09
CA PRO A 16 -20.48 -41.41 -27.96
C PRO A 16 -19.90 -41.85 -26.61
N ASN A 17 -20.16 -43.10 -26.23
CA ASN A 17 -19.40 -43.78 -25.18
C ASN A 17 -17.91 -43.85 -25.56
N ILE A 18 -17.04 -43.84 -24.54
CA ILE A 18 -15.60 -44.07 -24.69
C ILE A 18 -15.15 -45.21 -23.79
N SER A 19 -14.25 -46.04 -24.31
CA SER A 19 -13.58 -47.14 -23.62
C SER A 19 -12.28 -46.67 -22.97
N GLU A 20 -11.69 -47.49 -22.11
CA GLU A 20 -10.44 -47.21 -21.40
C GLU A 20 -9.23 -47.00 -22.33
N SER A 21 -9.29 -47.53 -23.56
CA SER A 21 -8.20 -47.45 -24.54
C SER A 21 -8.33 -46.28 -25.54
N ASP A 22 -9.47 -45.59 -25.56
CA ASP A 22 -9.71 -44.55 -26.55
C ASP A 22 -8.80 -43.34 -26.33
N GLN A 23 -8.17 -42.89 -27.41
CA GLN A 23 -7.29 -41.71 -27.46
C GLN A 23 -8.00 -40.51 -28.10
N THR A 24 -9.30 -40.64 -28.37
CA THR A 24 -10.13 -39.57 -28.93
C THR A 24 -11.49 -39.54 -28.23
N VAL A 25 -12.04 -38.33 -28.09
CA VAL A 25 -13.41 -38.11 -27.62
C VAL A 25 -14.17 -37.28 -28.65
N THR A 26 -15.49 -37.46 -28.71
CA THR A 26 -16.35 -36.56 -29.48
C THR A 26 -17.31 -35.87 -28.52
N VAL A 27 -17.32 -34.55 -28.54
CA VAL A 27 -18.13 -33.72 -27.64
C VAL A 27 -19.34 -33.13 -28.36
N ALA A 28 -20.34 -32.64 -27.61
CA ALA A 28 -21.49 -31.97 -28.22
C ALA A 28 -21.12 -30.61 -28.83
N SER A 29 -20.15 -29.92 -28.21
CA SER A 29 -19.63 -28.63 -28.67
C SER A 29 -18.19 -28.43 -28.18
N SER A 30 -17.35 -27.86 -29.03
CA SER A 30 -16.01 -27.35 -28.65
C SER A 30 -16.01 -25.83 -28.44
N SER A 31 -17.16 -25.18 -28.58
CA SER A 31 -17.25 -23.72 -28.39
C SER A 31 -16.91 -23.36 -26.95
N GLY A 32 -16.09 -22.33 -26.77
CA GLY A 32 -15.59 -21.90 -25.47
C GLY A 32 -14.29 -22.61 -25.02
N PHE A 33 -13.94 -23.75 -25.60
CA PHE A 33 -12.67 -24.41 -25.28
C PHE A 33 -11.49 -23.78 -26.05
N PRO A 34 -10.25 -23.85 -25.52
CA PRO A 34 -9.06 -23.32 -26.19
C PRO A 34 -8.86 -23.92 -27.58
N THR A 35 -8.44 -23.10 -28.54
CA THR A 35 -7.87 -23.59 -29.80
C THR A 35 -6.43 -24.06 -29.58
N LEU A 36 -6.00 -25.13 -30.26
CA LEU A 36 -4.68 -25.73 -30.07
C LEU A 36 -3.85 -25.63 -31.36
N ASP A 37 -2.66 -25.03 -31.27
CA ASP A 37 -1.63 -25.14 -32.30
C ASP A 37 -0.76 -26.39 -32.07
N THR A 38 0.21 -26.62 -32.97
CA THR A 38 1.06 -27.82 -32.89
C THR A 38 1.94 -27.81 -31.64
N GLY A 39 1.67 -28.74 -30.72
CA GLY A 39 2.43 -28.91 -29.47
C GLY A 39 1.69 -28.42 -28.22
N ASP A 40 0.59 -27.69 -28.40
CA ASP A 40 -0.23 -27.18 -27.31
C ASP A 40 -1.13 -28.26 -26.72
N TRP A 41 -1.57 -28.04 -25.47
CA TRP A 41 -2.53 -28.90 -24.80
C TRP A 41 -3.23 -28.17 -23.65
N PHE A 42 -4.38 -28.69 -23.22
CA PHE A 42 -5.03 -28.29 -21.96
C PHE A 42 -5.55 -29.51 -21.19
N TRP A 43 -5.89 -29.34 -19.91
CA TRP A 43 -6.51 -30.40 -19.11
C TRP A 43 -8.03 -30.29 -19.15
N ALA A 44 -8.70 -31.42 -19.26
CA ALA A 44 -10.15 -31.52 -19.07
C ALA A 44 -10.47 -32.62 -18.05
N ARG A 45 -11.57 -32.47 -17.34
CA ARG A 45 -12.13 -33.48 -16.44
C ARG A 45 -13.33 -34.10 -17.09
N ILE A 46 -13.33 -35.41 -17.25
CA ILE A 46 -14.51 -36.20 -17.60
C ILE A 46 -15.15 -36.67 -16.30
N LEU A 47 -16.42 -36.39 -16.08
CA LEU A 47 -17.19 -36.83 -14.92
C LEU A 47 -18.30 -37.78 -15.37
N ARG A 48 -18.27 -39.01 -14.87
CA ARG A 48 -19.35 -39.98 -15.05
C ARG A 48 -20.51 -39.62 -14.14
N LEU A 49 -21.64 -39.27 -14.73
CA LEU A 49 -22.79 -38.76 -13.97
C LEU A 49 -23.50 -39.84 -13.15
N GLU A 50 -23.33 -41.11 -13.52
CA GLU A 50 -23.99 -42.24 -12.87
C GLU A 50 -23.45 -42.53 -11.45
N ASP A 51 -22.13 -42.49 -11.29
CA ASP A 51 -21.44 -42.93 -10.06
C ASP A 51 -20.47 -41.87 -9.49
N GLY A 52 -20.30 -40.74 -10.18
CA GLY A 52 -19.43 -39.65 -9.75
C GLY A 52 -17.94 -39.92 -9.97
N ILE A 53 -17.57 -40.99 -10.68
CA ILE A 53 -16.18 -41.25 -11.05
C ILE A 53 -15.71 -40.16 -12.03
N ASP A 54 -14.53 -39.62 -11.79
CA ASP A 54 -13.90 -38.66 -12.68
C ASP A 54 -12.52 -39.08 -13.17
N GLU A 55 -12.13 -38.51 -14.29
CA GLU A 55 -10.82 -38.68 -14.88
C GLU A 55 -10.30 -37.36 -15.44
N LEU A 56 -9.03 -37.07 -15.18
CA LEU A 56 -8.32 -35.97 -15.79
C LEU A 56 -7.65 -36.43 -17.09
N VAL A 57 -7.97 -35.78 -18.21
CA VAL A 57 -7.42 -36.08 -19.54
C VAL A 57 -6.69 -34.87 -20.10
N LYS A 58 -5.59 -35.10 -20.82
CA LYS A 58 -4.84 -34.05 -21.51
C LYS A 58 -5.31 -33.99 -22.95
N VAL A 59 -5.91 -32.88 -23.36
CA VAL A 59 -6.40 -32.64 -24.72
C VAL A 59 -5.25 -32.08 -25.55
N THR A 60 -4.85 -32.80 -26.60
CA THR A 60 -3.66 -32.50 -27.43
C THR A 60 -4.00 -32.10 -28.86
N GLY A 61 -5.29 -32.07 -29.22
CA GLY A 61 -5.75 -31.56 -30.51
C GLY A 61 -7.26 -31.49 -30.59
N ILE A 62 -7.78 -30.49 -31.30
CA ILE A 62 -9.22 -30.31 -31.55
C ILE A 62 -9.46 -30.19 -33.06
N SER A 63 -10.37 -30.99 -33.58
CA SER A 63 -10.87 -30.90 -34.96
C SER A 63 -12.40 -30.94 -34.96
N GLY A 64 -13.00 -29.76 -35.09
CA GLY A 64 -14.45 -29.59 -34.92
C GLY A 64 -14.87 -30.00 -33.51
N VAL A 65 -15.64 -31.07 -33.39
CA VAL A 65 -16.10 -31.66 -32.11
C VAL A 65 -15.33 -32.91 -31.68
N SER A 66 -14.32 -33.32 -32.46
CA SER A 66 -13.46 -34.46 -32.13
C SER A 66 -12.18 -33.96 -31.48
N TRP A 67 -11.85 -34.47 -30.29
CA TRP A 67 -10.64 -34.11 -29.56
C TRP A 67 -9.71 -35.31 -29.46
N ASN A 68 -8.41 -35.09 -29.65
CA ASN A 68 -7.37 -36.04 -29.30
C ASN A 68 -7.05 -35.89 -27.81
N ILE A 69 -6.97 -37.01 -27.09
CA ILE A 69 -6.71 -37.02 -25.66
C ILE A 69 -5.63 -38.03 -25.29
N GLU A 70 -4.81 -37.66 -24.31
CA GLU A 70 -3.92 -38.57 -23.59
C GLU A 70 -4.53 -38.87 -22.22
N ARG A 71 -4.52 -40.15 -21.85
CA ARG A 71 -5.19 -40.67 -20.65
C ARG A 71 -4.20 -41.44 -19.78
N ALA A 72 -4.49 -41.55 -18.49
CA ALA A 72 -3.69 -42.35 -17.58
C ALA A 72 -3.82 -43.86 -17.89
N ALA A 73 -2.86 -44.68 -17.46
CA ALA A 73 -2.95 -46.14 -17.59
C ALA A 73 -4.12 -46.76 -16.80
N THR A 74 -4.70 -46.01 -15.87
CA THR A 74 -5.87 -46.38 -15.06
C THR A 74 -7.16 -45.72 -15.56
N ALA A 75 -7.25 -45.44 -16.85
CA ALA A 75 -8.41 -44.81 -17.47
C ALA A 75 -9.69 -45.63 -17.27
N TYR A 76 -10.84 -44.94 -17.23
CA TYR A 76 -12.14 -45.56 -17.06
C TYR A 76 -13.02 -45.47 -18.33
N ALA A 77 -14.02 -46.33 -18.49
CA ALA A 77 -15.04 -46.11 -19.52
C ALA A 77 -15.95 -44.92 -19.16
N PHE A 78 -16.45 -44.17 -20.14
CA PHE A 78 -17.47 -43.14 -19.91
C PHE A 78 -18.60 -43.28 -20.92
N ASN A 79 -19.80 -42.84 -20.54
CA ASN A 79 -21.03 -42.99 -21.29
C ASN A 79 -21.38 -41.71 -22.04
N THR A 80 -22.17 -41.84 -23.11
CA THR A 80 -22.83 -40.70 -23.75
C THR A 80 -23.61 -39.90 -22.70
N GLY A 81 -23.43 -38.57 -22.73
CA GLY A 81 -24.07 -37.64 -21.79
C GLY A 81 -23.22 -37.30 -20.57
N ASP A 82 -22.12 -38.02 -20.31
CA ASP A 82 -21.16 -37.65 -19.26
C ASP A 82 -20.49 -36.30 -19.55
N THR A 83 -20.19 -35.55 -18.50
CA THR A 83 -19.74 -34.16 -18.61
C THR A 83 -18.24 -34.09 -18.82
N ILE A 84 -17.80 -33.25 -19.74
CA ILE A 84 -16.41 -32.85 -19.92
C ILE A 84 -16.28 -31.37 -19.55
N THR A 85 -15.48 -31.08 -18.53
CA THR A 85 -15.25 -29.72 -18.03
C THR A 85 -13.82 -29.31 -18.32
N LEU A 86 -13.62 -28.09 -18.86
CA LEU A 86 -12.28 -27.51 -18.96
C LEU A 86 -11.72 -27.37 -17.55
N CYS A 87 -10.58 -28.02 -17.28
CA CYS A 87 -9.83 -27.70 -16.08
C CYS A 87 -9.08 -26.42 -16.37
N LYS A 88 -9.25 -25.42 -15.50
CA LYS A 88 -8.29 -24.33 -15.44
C LYS A 88 -6.90 -24.94 -15.21
N GLY A 89 -5.85 -24.30 -15.74
CA GLY A 89 -4.49 -24.67 -15.38
C GLY A 89 -4.29 -24.62 -13.86
N ASP A 90 -3.11 -24.98 -13.38
CA ASP A 90 -2.79 -24.56 -12.00
C ASP A 90 -2.80 -23.02 -12.02
N ALA A 91 -3.56 -22.38 -11.12
CA ALA A 91 -3.60 -20.92 -11.02
C ALA A 91 -2.16 -20.39 -10.93
N GLY A 92 -1.87 -19.28 -11.60
CA GLY A 92 -0.56 -18.65 -11.50
C GLY A 92 -0.29 -18.26 -10.04
N LYS A 93 0.90 -18.55 -9.52
CA LYS A 93 1.20 -18.33 -8.10
C LYS A 93 2.19 -17.20 -7.91
N ILE A 94 1.75 -16.18 -7.20
CA ILE A 94 2.57 -15.04 -6.83
C ILE A 94 2.81 -15.11 -5.32
N GLY A 95 4.06 -15.21 -4.88
CA GLY A 95 4.39 -15.05 -3.47
C GLY A 95 4.88 -13.65 -3.18
N VAL A 96 4.45 -13.07 -2.06
CA VAL A 96 4.94 -11.78 -1.58
C VAL A 96 5.74 -12.01 -0.31
N LEU A 97 7.05 -11.87 -0.42
CA LEU A 97 7.99 -11.87 0.68
C LEU A 97 8.23 -10.42 1.09
N GLY A 98 7.50 -9.96 2.10
CA GLY A 98 7.60 -8.58 2.56
C GLY A 98 7.48 -8.43 4.07
N ALA A 99 7.61 -7.18 4.52
CA ALA A 99 7.52 -6.82 5.93
C ALA A 99 6.05 -6.56 6.33
N SER A 100 5.84 -5.65 7.27
CA SER A 100 4.54 -5.32 7.83
C SER A 100 3.48 -4.88 6.81
N GLU A 101 3.87 -4.26 5.69
CA GLU A 101 2.96 -3.78 4.63
C GLU A 101 2.08 -4.87 4.00
N ILE A 102 2.48 -6.13 4.14
CA ILE A 102 1.82 -7.26 3.48
C ILE A 102 1.18 -8.24 4.45
N VAL A 103 1.32 -8.06 5.78
CA VAL A 103 0.83 -9.03 6.79
C VAL A 103 -0.04 -8.43 7.90
N PHE A 104 -0.04 -7.12 8.12
CA PHE A 104 -0.84 -6.56 9.22
C PHE A 104 -2.34 -6.56 8.90
N PRO A 105 -3.19 -7.13 9.79
CA PRO A 105 -4.61 -7.38 9.49
C PRO A 105 -5.52 -6.17 9.68
N TRP A 106 -4.98 -4.99 10.01
CA TRP A 106 -5.80 -3.81 10.36
C TRP A 106 -6.31 -3.04 9.14
N PHE A 107 -5.79 -3.36 7.94
CA PHE A 107 -6.14 -2.73 6.68
C PHE A 107 -6.06 -3.74 5.52
N GLU A 108 -6.77 -3.45 4.44
CA GLU A 108 -6.60 -4.19 3.18
C GLU A 108 -5.25 -3.82 2.56
N THR A 109 -4.32 -4.78 2.52
CA THR A 109 -2.99 -4.63 1.89
C THR A 109 -3.12 -4.62 0.37
N TRP A 110 -2.10 -4.11 -0.34
CA TRP A 110 -2.13 -4.05 -1.80
C TRP A 110 -2.28 -5.45 -2.44
N SER A 111 -1.69 -6.47 -1.84
CA SER A 111 -1.72 -7.86 -2.32
C SER A 111 -3.09 -8.49 -2.07
N ALA A 112 -3.74 -8.20 -0.94
CA ALA A 112 -5.13 -8.60 -0.73
C ALA A 112 -6.10 -7.90 -1.69
N LEU A 113 -5.85 -6.62 -2.00
CA LEU A 113 -6.62 -5.87 -3.00
C LEU A 113 -6.39 -6.42 -4.42
N ALA A 114 -5.15 -6.80 -4.77
CA ALA A 114 -4.81 -7.45 -6.04
C ALA A 114 -5.53 -8.81 -6.19
N GLN A 115 -5.53 -9.65 -5.14
CA GLN A 115 -6.24 -10.93 -5.17
C GLN A 115 -7.72 -10.73 -5.47
N ARG A 116 -8.38 -9.78 -4.79
CA ARG A 116 -9.79 -9.49 -5.05
C ARG A 116 -10.04 -8.98 -6.47
N ALA A 117 -9.11 -8.21 -7.02
CA ALA A 117 -9.20 -7.75 -8.40
C ALA A 117 -9.10 -8.93 -9.38
N PHE A 118 -8.16 -9.86 -9.16
CA PHE A 118 -8.08 -11.09 -9.95
C PHE A 118 -9.35 -11.94 -9.84
N ASP A 119 -9.85 -12.17 -8.62
CA ASP A 119 -11.08 -12.93 -8.37
C ASP A 119 -12.29 -12.29 -9.07
N ALA A 120 -12.41 -10.97 -8.99
CA ALA A 120 -13.51 -10.22 -9.60
C ALA A 120 -13.46 -10.23 -11.14
N GLU A 121 -12.25 -10.27 -11.71
CA GLU A 121 -12.05 -10.39 -13.16
C GLU A 121 -12.09 -11.85 -13.65
N GLY A 122 -12.12 -12.82 -12.74
CA GLY A 122 -12.05 -14.25 -13.07
C GLY A 122 -10.67 -14.70 -13.54
N VAL A 123 -9.63 -13.91 -13.23
CA VAL A 123 -8.23 -14.17 -13.55
C VAL A 123 -7.71 -15.21 -12.57
N ASP A 124 -7.21 -16.33 -13.10
CA ASP A 124 -6.83 -17.49 -12.29
C ASP A 124 -5.40 -17.36 -11.76
N VAL A 125 -5.24 -16.49 -10.76
CA VAL A 125 -3.98 -16.17 -10.09
C VAL A 125 -4.19 -16.11 -8.58
N ASP A 126 -3.33 -16.79 -7.83
CA ASP A 126 -3.32 -16.82 -6.38
C ASP A 126 -2.10 -16.06 -5.84
N ILE A 127 -2.36 -15.15 -4.90
CA ILE A 127 -1.35 -14.41 -4.16
C ILE A 127 -1.17 -15.05 -2.77
N HIS A 128 0.06 -15.42 -2.47
CA HIS A 128 0.46 -16.01 -1.19
C HIS A 128 1.35 -15.04 -0.42
N HIS A 129 1.08 -14.87 0.87
CA HIS A 129 1.92 -14.07 1.76
C HIS A 129 2.93 -14.97 2.45
N THR A 130 4.23 -14.66 2.31
CA THR A 130 5.32 -15.46 2.87
C THR A 130 6.23 -14.64 3.79
N GLY A 131 5.81 -13.42 4.13
CA GLY A 131 6.55 -12.52 4.99
C GLY A 131 6.00 -12.40 6.42
N SER A 132 6.47 -11.39 7.14
CA SER A 132 6.09 -11.15 8.54
C SER A 132 6.34 -9.69 8.95
N GLY A 133 5.78 -9.29 10.10
CA GLY A 133 5.97 -7.96 10.63
C GLY A 133 7.45 -7.71 10.94
N ALA A 134 7.94 -6.50 10.62
CA ALA A 134 9.33 -6.10 10.84
C ALA A 134 10.39 -7.01 10.16
N LEU A 135 10.04 -7.68 9.06
CA LEU A 135 10.98 -8.48 8.28
C LEU A 135 12.01 -7.60 7.54
N THR A 136 13.24 -8.08 7.50
CA THR A 136 14.42 -7.54 6.79
C THR A 136 14.98 -8.63 5.87
N HIS A 137 15.92 -8.31 4.98
CA HIS A 137 16.62 -9.33 4.19
C HIS A 137 17.34 -10.35 5.08
N PHE A 138 17.98 -9.89 6.15
CA PHE A 138 18.67 -10.74 7.11
C PHE A 138 17.72 -11.71 7.82
N SER A 139 16.59 -11.21 8.33
CA SER A 139 15.61 -12.02 9.05
C SER A 139 14.72 -12.86 8.12
N ALA A 140 14.52 -12.47 6.85
CA ALA A 140 13.90 -13.32 5.85
C ALA A 140 14.73 -14.58 5.55
N LEU A 141 16.06 -14.42 5.52
CA LEU A 141 17.00 -15.52 5.30
C LEU A 141 17.16 -16.42 6.54
N ASN A 142 17.28 -15.81 7.73
CA ASN A 142 17.73 -16.52 8.94
C ASN A 142 16.67 -16.64 10.04
N GLY A 143 15.66 -15.77 10.03
CA GLY A 143 14.59 -15.76 11.02
C GLY A 143 13.66 -16.92 10.77
N ILE A 144 13.32 -17.63 11.85
CA ILE A 144 12.44 -18.79 11.81
C ILE A 144 11.02 -18.36 12.13
N ASP A 145 10.10 -18.69 11.24
CA ASP A 145 8.68 -18.57 11.49
C ASP A 145 8.26 -19.60 12.57
N PRO A 146 7.61 -19.15 13.65
CA PRO A 146 7.29 -20.03 14.77
C PRO A 146 6.22 -21.08 14.44
N GLU A 147 5.40 -20.87 13.41
CA GLU A 147 4.31 -21.78 13.05
C GLU A 147 4.82 -22.95 12.20
N THR A 148 5.71 -22.67 11.26
CA THR A 148 6.23 -23.65 10.30
C THR A 148 7.57 -24.24 10.73
N GLY A 149 8.32 -23.56 11.61
CA GLY A 149 9.67 -23.94 12.02
C GLY A 149 10.73 -23.79 10.92
N LYS A 150 10.42 -23.06 9.85
CA LYS A 150 11.29 -22.79 8.70
C LYS A 150 11.63 -21.31 8.61
N SER A 151 12.68 -20.96 7.88
CA SER A 151 12.89 -19.56 7.55
C SER A 151 11.91 -19.06 6.49
N TYR A 152 11.69 -17.75 6.40
CA TYR A 152 10.73 -17.19 5.45
C TYR A 152 11.13 -17.45 3.99
N VAL A 153 12.43 -17.48 3.68
CA VAL A 153 12.92 -17.93 2.37
C VAL A 153 12.62 -19.40 2.09
N GLU A 154 12.73 -20.28 3.09
CA GLU A 154 12.39 -21.70 2.95
C GLU A 154 10.88 -21.91 2.76
N ILE A 155 10.04 -21.14 3.46
CA ILE A 155 8.59 -21.13 3.25
C ILE A 155 8.29 -20.72 1.81
N THR A 156 8.84 -19.58 1.37
CA THR A 156 8.65 -19.04 0.02
C THR A 156 9.04 -20.07 -1.04
N ASN A 157 10.24 -20.67 -0.93
CA ASN A 157 10.71 -21.68 -1.87
C ASN A 157 9.84 -22.95 -1.87
N SER A 158 9.24 -23.31 -0.73
CA SER A 158 8.40 -24.51 -0.65
C SER A 158 7.04 -24.39 -1.34
N MET A 159 6.63 -23.17 -1.72
CA MET A 159 5.34 -22.92 -2.36
C MET A 159 5.35 -23.10 -3.89
N ASN A 160 6.52 -23.28 -4.50
CA ASN A 160 6.68 -23.44 -5.95
C ASN A 160 5.95 -22.34 -6.74
N LEU A 161 6.37 -21.10 -6.47
CA LEU A 161 5.77 -19.88 -7.00
C LEU A 161 6.28 -19.61 -8.43
N ASP A 162 5.43 -19.03 -9.28
CA ASP A 162 5.81 -18.58 -10.62
C ASP A 162 6.47 -17.19 -10.58
N ILE A 163 6.02 -16.36 -9.64
CA ILE A 163 6.53 -15.02 -9.38
C ILE A 163 6.77 -14.85 -7.88
N ILE A 164 7.90 -14.24 -7.51
CA ILE A 164 8.23 -13.86 -6.13
C ILE A 164 8.42 -12.35 -6.08
N VAL A 165 7.55 -11.65 -5.37
CA VAL A 165 7.70 -10.22 -5.06
C VAL A 165 8.48 -10.09 -3.75
N VAL A 166 9.66 -9.49 -3.82
CA VAL A 166 10.44 -9.09 -2.65
C VAL A 166 10.13 -7.61 -2.37
N GLU A 167 9.50 -7.36 -1.23
CA GLU A 167 9.13 -6.02 -0.76
C GLU A 167 9.79 -5.79 0.61
N LEU A 168 11.09 -5.48 0.58
CA LEU A 168 11.95 -5.27 1.74
C LEU A 168 12.90 -4.10 1.45
N GLY A 169 13.48 -3.50 2.50
CA GLY A 169 14.42 -2.38 2.36
C GLY A 169 14.15 -1.22 3.33
N ILE A 170 12.89 -0.87 3.56
CA ILE A 170 12.52 0.14 4.57
C ILE A 170 12.91 -0.34 5.96
N THR A 171 12.51 -1.56 6.33
CA THR A 171 12.85 -2.15 7.63
C THR A 171 14.37 -2.29 7.82
N ASP A 172 15.06 -2.66 6.75
CA ASP A 172 16.50 -2.90 6.71
C ASP A 172 17.31 -1.63 6.98
N ALA A 173 17.05 -0.57 6.22
CA ALA A 173 17.91 0.60 6.19
C ALA A 173 17.30 1.83 6.88
N ILE A 174 15.98 2.05 6.71
CA ILE A 174 15.30 3.22 7.28
C ILE A 174 14.98 2.98 8.76
N LEU A 175 14.41 1.82 9.10
CA LEU A 175 14.14 1.46 10.50
C LEU A 175 15.41 0.94 11.19
N ASN A 176 16.29 0.28 10.42
CA ASN A 176 17.52 -0.35 10.89
C ASN A 176 17.32 -1.27 12.10
N ILE A 177 16.29 -2.14 12.02
CA ILE A 177 15.85 -2.99 13.14
C ILE A 177 16.96 -3.95 13.58
N ASP A 178 17.70 -4.52 12.62
CA ASP A 178 18.80 -5.46 12.91
C ASP A 178 20.15 -4.77 13.18
N ASN A 179 20.20 -3.44 13.18
CA ASN A 179 21.40 -2.64 13.42
C ASN A 179 22.60 -3.07 12.55
N ARG A 180 22.40 -3.15 11.24
CA ARG A 180 23.38 -3.66 10.28
C ARG A 180 24.06 -2.53 9.53
N SER A 181 25.34 -2.70 9.20
CA SER A 181 26.05 -1.75 8.34
C SER A 181 25.59 -1.85 6.89
N THR A 182 25.77 -0.80 6.10
CA THR A 182 25.46 -0.79 4.65
C THR A 182 26.01 -2.02 3.91
N SER A 183 27.26 -2.39 4.21
CA SER A 183 27.90 -3.57 3.62
C SER A 183 27.23 -4.88 4.02
N GLN A 184 26.73 -4.99 5.26
CA GLN A 184 25.98 -6.16 5.71
C GLN A 184 24.61 -6.21 5.03
N LEU A 185 23.90 -5.09 4.94
CA LEU A 185 22.61 -5.00 4.23
C LEU A 185 22.72 -5.52 2.79
N ILE A 186 23.75 -5.08 2.06
CA ILE A 186 24.05 -5.54 0.69
C ILE A 186 24.33 -7.05 0.66
N MET A 187 25.16 -7.56 1.57
CA MET A 187 25.46 -8.99 1.65
C MET A 187 24.21 -9.83 1.99
N ASP A 188 23.35 -9.34 2.86
CA ASP A 188 22.12 -10.04 3.25
C ASP A 188 21.13 -10.09 2.07
N ALA A 189 21.00 -9.01 1.29
CA ALA A 189 20.21 -9.02 0.07
C ALA A 189 20.76 -9.99 -0.97
N GLN A 190 22.07 -9.97 -1.24
CA GLN A 190 22.72 -10.92 -2.14
C GLN A 190 22.48 -12.37 -1.71
N ALA A 191 22.59 -12.66 -0.41
CA ALA A 191 22.37 -13.98 0.14
C ALA A 191 20.90 -14.42 0.03
N LEU A 192 19.95 -13.53 0.33
CA LEU A 192 18.51 -13.82 0.21
C LEU A 192 18.12 -14.11 -1.25
N TYR A 193 18.49 -13.23 -2.19
CA TYR A 193 18.16 -13.42 -3.60
C TYR A 193 18.86 -14.67 -4.15
N GLY A 194 20.10 -14.95 -3.77
CA GLY A 194 20.80 -16.19 -4.12
C GLY A 194 20.08 -17.45 -3.60
N ALA A 195 19.54 -17.41 -2.38
CA ALA A 195 18.76 -18.50 -1.81
C ALA A 195 17.40 -18.69 -2.50
N LEU A 196 16.71 -17.60 -2.88
CA LEU A 196 15.48 -17.65 -3.68
C LEU A 196 15.74 -18.27 -5.06
N ARG A 197 16.80 -17.85 -5.76
CA ARG A 197 17.18 -18.43 -7.05
C ARG A 197 17.56 -19.90 -6.97
N THR A 198 18.18 -20.31 -5.87
CA THR A 198 18.56 -21.72 -5.68
C THR A 198 17.34 -22.60 -5.39
N GLY A 199 16.41 -22.12 -4.56
CA GLY A 199 15.22 -22.89 -4.17
C GLY A 199 14.05 -22.80 -5.14
N SER A 200 13.96 -21.71 -5.91
CA SER A 200 12.92 -21.44 -6.91
C SER A 200 13.55 -20.98 -8.24
N PRO A 201 14.32 -21.86 -8.92
CA PRO A 201 15.13 -21.47 -10.10
C PRO A 201 14.31 -20.98 -11.29
N ASP A 202 13.04 -21.39 -11.39
CA ASP A 202 12.16 -21.00 -12.50
C ASP A 202 11.31 -19.77 -12.20
N ALA A 203 11.26 -19.31 -10.94
CA ALA A 203 10.47 -18.16 -10.53
C ALA A 203 11.08 -16.86 -11.04
N VAL A 204 10.22 -15.93 -11.47
CA VAL A 204 10.62 -14.55 -11.74
C VAL A 204 10.60 -13.75 -10.45
N ILE A 205 11.70 -13.06 -10.14
CA ILE A 205 11.82 -12.25 -8.93
C ILE A 205 11.56 -10.78 -9.27
N ILE A 206 10.53 -10.22 -8.65
CA ILE A 206 10.19 -8.81 -8.69
C ILE A 206 10.76 -8.13 -7.43
N TYR A 207 11.43 -6.99 -7.60
CA TYR A 207 11.77 -6.11 -6.48
C TYR A 207 10.81 -4.91 -6.43
N SER A 208 10.04 -4.80 -5.36
CA SER A 208 9.25 -3.60 -5.03
C SER A 208 10.10 -2.65 -4.19
N ARG A 209 10.38 -1.47 -4.75
CA ARG A 209 11.41 -0.56 -4.22
C ARG A 209 11.04 0.14 -2.91
N GLN A 210 9.75 0.36 -2.64
CA GLN A 210 9.25 1.16 -1.51
C GLN A 210 9.98 2.50 -1.34
N ILE A 211 9.88 3.42 -2.30
CA ILE A 211 10.69 4.64 -2.35
C ILE A 211 10.28 5.63 -1.23
N PRO A 212 11.13 5.92 -0.21
CA PRO A 212 10.75 6.66 1.00
C PRO A 212 10.86 8.19 0.86
N TYR A 213 11.19 8.70 -0.32
CA TYR A 213 11.39 10.13 -0.54
C TYR A 213 11.01 10.50 -1.98
N ASP A 214 10.89 11.79 -2.24
CA ASP A 214 10.65 12.34 -3.57
C ASP A 214 11.86 12.14 -4.48
N GLU A 215 12.03 10.92 -4.98
CA GLU A 215 13.08 10.58 -5.92
C GLU A 215 12.90 11.32 -7.26
N VAL A 216 11.67 11.68 -7.63
CA VAL A 216 11.38 12.33 -8.91
C VAL A 216 11.94 13.75 -8.95
N GLN A 217 11.67 14.57 -7.93
CA GLN A 217 12.16 15.95 -7.89
C GLN A 217 13.55 16.07 -7.24
N HIS A 218 13.89 15.15 -6.34
CA HIS A 218 15.05 15.28 -5.45
C HIS A 218 16.01 14.08 -5.49
N GLY A 219 15.84 13.15 -6.44
CA GLY A 219 16.71 11.99 -6.61
C GLY A 219 18.19 12.32 -6.84
N GLY A 220 18.47 13.45 -7.50
CA GLY A 220 19.83 13.92 -7.77
C GLY A 220 20.51 14.70 -6.62
N LYS A 221 19.80 14.96 -5.52
CA LYS A 221 20.36 15.69 -4.37
C LYS A 221 21.15 14.75 -3.45
N ALA A 222 22.21 15.29 -2.83
CA ALA A 222 22.89 14.59 -1.74
C ALA A 222 21.99 14.50 -0.50
N GLU A 223 22.20 13.49 0.35
CA GLU A 223 21.38 13.27 1.55
C GLU A 223 21.44 14.48 2.51
N SER A 224 22.58 15.17 2.55
CA SER A 224 22.78 16.41 3.31
C SER A 224 21.97 17.62 2.80
N GLU A 225 21.26 17.48 1.68
CA GLU A 225 20.38 18.50 1.10
C GLU A 225 18.90 18.09 1.14
N ILE A 226 18.60 16.89 1.64
CA ILE A 226 17.24 16.36 1.70
C ILE A 226 16.53 16.95 2.92
N LYS A 227 15.46 17.70 2.68
CA LYS A 227 14.59 18.26 3.71
C LYS A 227 13.58 17.22 4.20
N LYS A 228 13.09 17.38 5.44
CA LYS A 228 12.04 16.52 6.00
C LYS A 228 10.83 16.44 5.06
N LYS A 229 10.40 17.56 4.47
CA LYS A 229 9.28 17.59 3.52
C LYS A 229 9.41 16.74 2.25
N TYR A 230 10.62 16.24 1.94
CA TYR A 230 10.85 15.36 0.79
C TYR A 230 10.79 13.88 1.12
N CYS A 231 10.65 13.54 2.40
CA CYS A 231 10.72 12.16 2.86
C CYS A 231 9.45 11.76 3.58
N ILE A 232 9.20 10.47 3.67
CA ILE A 232 8.17 9.92 4.55
C ILE A 232 8.40 10.35 6.01
N PRO A 233 7.34 10.48 6.83
CA PRO A 233 7.42 10.92 8.23
C PRO A 233 8.40 10.17 9.13
N HIS A 234 8.72 8.91 8.81
CA HIS A 234 9.68 8.13 9.58
C HIS A 234 11.12 8.67 9.51
N LEU A 235 11.47 9.37 8.43
CA LEU A 235 12.75 10.06 8.29
C LEU A 235 12.74 11.45 8.96
N HIS A 236 11.61 11.90 9.49
CA HIS A 236 11.50 13.17 10.20
C HIS A 236 11.92 12.98 11.65
N SER A 237 12.97 13.71 12.07
CA SER A 237 13.19 13.95 13.48
C SER A 237 12.04 14.77 14.09
N THR A 238 11.75 14.54 15.37
CA THR A 238 10.78 15.35 16.13
C THR A 238 11.18 16.83 16.14
N SER A 239 10.22 17.70 16.44
CA SER A 239 10.42 19.16 16.51
C SER A 239 11.60 19.51 17.43
N THR A 240 12.29 20.57 17.05
CA THR A 240 13.36 21.21 17.85
C THR A 240 13.00 22.65 18.20
N MET A 241 11.76 23.08 17.90
CA MET A 241 11.26 24.39 18.29
C MET A 241 11.19 24.53 19.82
N PRO A 242 11.43 25.75 20.37
CA PRO A 242 11.34 25.99 21.81
C PRO A 242 9.99 25.54 22.41
N GLY A 243 10.04 24.66 23.39
CA GLY A 243 8.84 24.11 24.06
C GLY A 243 8.17 22.95 23.35
N GLU A 244 8.65 22.58 22.17
CA GLU A 244 8.08 21.53 21.33
C GLU A 244 9.08 20.38 21.09
N SER A 245 10.23 20.43 21.76
CA SER A 245 11.26 19.41 21.62
C SER A 245 10.71 18.01 21.91
N GLY A 246 10.89 17.10 20.95
CA GLY A 246 10.40 15.72 21.07
C GLY A 246 8.95 15.50 20.61
N LEU A 247 8.26 16.54 20.13
CA LEU A 247 6.90 16.44 19.60
C LEU A 247 6.89 16.25 18.08
N TYR A 248 5.86 15.60 17.55
CA TYR A 248 5.62 15.51 16.11
C TYR A 248 4.87 16.75 15.62
N THR A 249 5.25 17.24 14.44
CA THR A 249 4.64 18.43 13.84
C THR A 249 4.77 18.37 12.32
N SER A 250 3.81 19.00 11.64
CA SER A 250 3.85 19.26 10.20
C SER A 250 4.07 20.74 9.89
N GLU A 251 4.51 21.52 10.88
CA GLU A 251 4.84 22.92 10.68
C GLU A 251 5.92 23.12 9.63
N ILE A 252 5.69 24.07 8.73
CA ILE A 252 6.59 24.32 7.61
C ILE A 252 8.01 24.65 8.08
N THR A 253 8.15 25.40 9.18
CA THR A 253 9.44 25.76 9.78
C THR A 253 10.27 24.54 10.21
N GLU A 254 9.63 23.45 10.61
CA GLU A 254 10.27 22.18 10.91
C GLU A 254 10.46 21.33 9.65
N LEU A 255 9.45 21.26 8.78
CA LEU A 255 9.49 20.48 7.55
C LEU A 255 10.53 20.98 6.53
N GLU A 256 10.89 22.27 6.57
CA GLU A 256 11.94 22.89 5.77
C GLU A 256 13.37 22.52 6.20
N LYS A 257 13.53 21.92 7.40
CA LYS A 257 14.86 21.52 7.89
C LYS A 257 15.36 20.30 7.12
N ILE A 258 16.68 20.24 6.96
CA ILE A 258 17.39 19.05 6.48
C ILE A 258 17.16 17.93 7.50
N ILE A 259 16.97 16.70 7.02
CA ILE A 259 16.85 15.53 7.90
C ILE A 259 18.14 15.37 8.73
N ASP A 260 18.00 14.93 9.99
CA ASP A 260 19.14 14.81 10.91
C ASP A 260 20.24 13.89 10.34
N PRO A 261 21.52 14.06 10.72
CA PRO A 261 22.63 13.26 10.17
C PRO A 261 22.42 11.73 10.24
N SER A 262 21.80 11.23 11.30
CA SER A 262 21.48 9.80 11.43
C SER A 262 20.42 9.33 10.41
N MET A 263 19.49 10.19 10.01
CA MET A 263 18.50 9.92 8.96
C MET A 263 19.10 10.05 7.57
N GLN A 264 20.08 10.95 7.40
CA GLN A 264 20.89 11.01 6.17
C GLN A 264 21.65 9.70 5.94
N ASP A 265 22.28 9.17 6.99
CA ASP A 265 22.97 7.88 6.94
C ASP A 265 22.02 6.73 6.56
N ARG A 266 20.84 6.67 7.19
CA ARG A 266 19.78 5.68 6.87
C ARG A 266 19.29 5.77 5.43
N LEU A 267 19.05 6.97 4.92
CA LEU A 267 18.63 7.18 3.53
C LEU A 267 19.74 6.78 2.54
N ARG A 268 21.00 7.11 2.85
CA ARG A 268 22.16 6.66 2.06
C ARG A 268 22.25 5.14 2.01
N ASP A 269 22.07 4.49 3.16
CA ASP A 269 22.11 3.03 3.26
C ASP A 269 20.96 2.39 2.48
N TRP A 270 19.76 2.97 2.53
CA TRP A 270 18.62 2.54 1.72
C TRP A 270 18.92 2.68 0.22
N LYS A 271 19.49 3.81 -0.23
CA LYS A 271 19.83 4.01 -1.65
C LYS A 271 20.86 2.99 -2.14
N ALA A 272 21.84 2.64 -1.30
CA ALA A 272 22.84 1.63 -1.63
C ALA A 272 22.22 0.23 -1.72
N LEU A 273 21.35 -0.13 -0.77
CA LEU A 273 20.60 -1.38 -0.78
C LEU A 273 19.64 -1.48 -1.99
N ASP A 274 18.89 -0.42 -2.27
CA ASP A 274 17.98 -0.32 -3.41
C ASP A 274 18.71 -0.47 -4.75
N ALA A 275 19.92 0.11 -4.89
CA ALA A 275 20.75 -0.09 -6.07
C ALA A 275 21.15 -1.57 -6.25
N GLU A 276 21.48 -2.27 -5.16
CA GLU A 276 21.83 -3.69 -5.21
C GLU A 276 20.61 -4.57 -5.55
N CYS A 277 19.48 -4.39 -4.85
CA CYS A 277 18.26 -5.18 -5.09
C CYS A 277 17.77 -5.04 -6.54
N ARG A 278 17.89 -3.86 -7.16
CA ARG A 278 17.61 -3.65 -8.59
C ARG A 278 18.48 -4.48 -9.51
N ASN A 279 19.74 -4.74 -9.14
CA ASN A 279 20.65 -5.58 -9.93
C ASN A 279 20.38 -7.09 -9.74
N LEU A 280 19.75 -7.49 -8.63
CA LEU A 280 19.49 -8.89 -8.28
C LEU A 280 18.13 -9.40 -8.80
N ALA A 281 17.16 -8.51 -8.98
CA ALA A 281 15.82 -8.83 -9.47
C ALA A 281 15.75 -8.97 -11.00
N ASP A 282 14.75 -9.70 -11.49
CA ASP A 282 14.44 -9.75 -12.94
C ASP A 282 13.65 -8.52 -13.37
N VAL A 283 12.72 -8.09 -12.52
CA VAL A 283 11.79 -7.00 -12.77
C VAL A 283 11.80 -6.07 -11.56
N VAL A 284 11.74 -4.77 -11.81
CA VAL A 284 11.75 -3.74 -10.77
C VAL A 284 10.47 -2.92 -10.86
N VAL A 285 9.77 -2.82 -9.73
CA VAL A 285 8.54 -2.01 -9.62
C VAL A 285 8.85 -0.75 -8.81
N HIS A 286 8.56 0.40 -9.40
CA HIS A 286 8.72 1.72 -8.77
C HIS A 286 7.53 2.05 -7.86
N THR A 287 7.38 1.32 -6.75
CA THR A 287 6.34 1.62 -5.75
C THR A 287 6.72 2.86 -4.92
N ASP A 288 5.95 3.93 -5.06
CA ASP A 288 6.19 5.21 -4.39
C ASP A 288 5.56 5.23 -2.98
N TYR A 289 6.41 5.30 -1.94
CA TYR A 289 5.96 5.40 -0.54
C TYR A 289 5.75 6.87 -0.13
N PHE A 290 6.50 7.80 -0.73
CA PHE A 290 6.47 9.22 -0.40
C PHE A 290 5.14 9.87 -0.76
N ARG A 291 4.64 9.67 -1.98
CA ARG A 291 3.40 10.32 -2.45
C ARG A 291 2.17 9.98 -1.59
N PRO A 292 1.84 8.71 -1.32
CA PRO A 292 0.72 8.40 -0.43
C PRO A 292 0.97 8.93 0.99
N ALA A 293 2.22 8.90 1.49
CA ALA A 293 2.53 9.50 2.78
C ALA A 293 2.24 11.01 2.83
N ARG A 294 2.65 11.74 1.79
CA ARG A 294 2.47 13.19 1.67
C ARG A 294 1.01 13.61 1.56
N LEU A 295 0.17 12.74 0.96
CA LEU A 295 -1.28 12.89 0.92
C LEU A 295 -1.97 12.51 2.24
N GLY A 296 -1.20 12.15 3.28
CA GLY A 296 -1.76 11.78 4.58
C GLY A 296 -2.40 10.39 4.60
N LEU A 297 -1.96 9.48 3.73
CA LEU A 297 -2.51 8.12 3.59
C LEU A 297 -1.73 7.04 4.35
N LEU A 298 -0.98 7.40 5.40
CA LEU A 298 -0.43 6.42 6.35
C LEU A 298 -1.41 6.11 7.49
N SER A 299 -1.13 5.09 8.26
CA SER A 299 -1.75 4.82 9.54
C SER A 299 -1.20 5.76 10.63
N HIS A 300 -1.76 5.65 11.84
CA HIS A 300 -1.36 6.46 12.99
C HIS A 300 0.07 6.21 13.49
N ASP A 301 0.74 5.15 13.05
CA ASP A 301 2.15 4.93 13.41
C ASP A 301 3.14 5.70 12.53
N ARG A 302 2.65 6.50 11.57
CA ARG A 302 3.45 7.30 10.63
C ARG A 302 4.35 6.46 9.71
N LEU A 303 4.16 5.15 9.70
CA LEU A 303 4.92 4.21 8.92
C LEU A 303 4.03 3.55 7.88
N HIS A 304 3.07 2.73 8.31
CA HIS A 304 2.34 1.84 7.40
C HIS A 304 1.30 2.58 6.58
N LEU A 305 1.02 2.11 5.37
CA LEU A 305 -0.04 2.69 4.55
C LEU A 305 -1.42 2.38 5.14
N SER A 306 -2.36 3.30 4.93
CA SER A 306 -3.79 3.00 5.06
C SER A 306 -4.25 2.12 3.90
N SER A 307 -5.45 1.53 3.95
CA SER A 307 -6.00 0.78 2.81
C SER A 307 -6.04 1.60 1.52
N LEU A 308 -6.29 2.92 1.63
CA LEU A 308 -6.24 3.83 0.48
C LEU A 308 -4.82 4.08 0.00
N GLY A 309 -3.85 4.17 0.93
CA GLY A 309 -2.43 4.20 0.59
C GLY A 309 -1.97 2.94 -0.15
N HIS A 310 -2.49 1.76 0.20
CA HIS A 310 -2.17 0.52 -0.50
C HIS A 310 -2.70 0.47 -1.95
N ILE A 311 -3.70 1.27 -2.31
CA ILE A 311 -4.11 1.44 -3.71
C ILE A 311 -2.98 2.08 -4.53
N PHE A 312 -2.12 2.92 -3.91
CA PHE A 312 -0.88 3.42 -4.51
C PHE A 312 0.08 2.33 -4.92
N PHE A 313 0.33 1.39 -4.01
CA PHE A 313 1.20 0.27 -4.30
C PHE A 313 0.60 -0.68 -5.33
N LEU A 314 -0.70 -0.96 -5.21
CA LEU A 314 -1.42 -1.80 -6.17
C LEU A 314 -1.35 -1.20 -7.58
N SER A 315 -1.50 0.10 -7.72
CA SER A 315 -1.47 0.79 -9.02
C SER A 315 -0.16 0.58 -9.77
N ASP A 316 0.97 0.77 -9.09
CA ASP A 316 2.30 0.57 -9.68
C ASP A 316 2.54 -0.90 -10.01
N MET A 317 2.13 -1.80 -9.12
CA MET A 317 2.26 -3.25 -9.32
C MET A 317 1.36 -3.76 -10.46
N TRP A 318 0.12 -3.30 -10.55
CA TRP A 318 -0.85 -3.71 -11.57
C TRP A 318 -0.40 -3.30 -12.97
N LYS A 319 0.19 -2.11 -13.10
CA LYS A 319 0.83 -1.68 -14.36
C LYS A 319 1.90 -2.67 -14.80
N VAL A 320 2.73 -3.15 -13.88
CA VAL A 320 3.79 -4.12 -14.18
C VAL A 320 3.21 -5.51 -14.49
N PHE A 321 2.27 -6.03 -13.69
CA PHE A 321 1.58 -7.28 -13.98
C PHE A 321 0.98 -7.30 -15.39
N LYS A 322 0.37 -6.19 -15.81
CA LYS A 322 -0.28 -6.09 -17.12
C LYS A 322 0.70 -5.99 -18.30
N SER A 323 1.86 -5.35 -18.10
CA SER A 323 2.69 -4.88 -19.23
C SER A 323 4.06 -5.57 -19.34
N ASP A 324 4.51 -6.25 -18.29
CA ASP A 324 5.81 -6.90 -18.30
C ASP A 324 5.74 -8.28 -18.95
N ALA A 325 6.37 -8.40 -20.13
CA ALA A 325 6.40 -9.64 -20.90
C ALA A 325 7.09 -10.81 -20.18
N THR A 326 8.00 -10.54 -19.25
CA THR A 326 8.66 -11.57 -18.43
C THR A 326 7.63 -12.22 -17.51
N LEU A 327 6.77 -11.41 -16.89
CA LEU A 327 5.71 -11.91 -16.01
C LEU A 327 4.64 -12.65 -16.79
N ALA A 328 4.18 -12.11 -17.91
CA ALA A 328 3.24 -12.78 -18.81
C ALA A 328 3.76 -14.13 -19.32
N SER A 329 5.07 -14.25 -19.58
CA SER A 329 5.67 -15.53 -19.97
C SER A 329 5.63 -16.61 -18.88
N ARG A 330 5.49 -16.21 -17.60
CA ARG A 330 5.35 -17.13 -16.47
C ARG A 330 3.91 -17.38 -16.11
N ILE A 331 3.09 -16.34 -16.10
CA ILE A 331 1.66 -16.39 -15.83
C ILE A 331 0.93 -15.73 -17.01
N PRO A 332 0.62 -16.49 -18.09
CA PRO A 332 -0.04 -15.95 -19.28
C PRO A 332 -1.40 -15.29 -18.99
N GLN A 333 -2.06 -15.68 -17.91
CA GLN A 333 -3.32 -15.07 -17.44
C GLN A 333 -3.18 -13.57 -17.15
N LEU A 334 -1.96 -13.08 -16.92
CA LEU A 334 -1.70 -11.65 -16.69
C LEU A 334 -1.90 -10.78 -17.94
N ASP A 335 -1.77 -11.34 -19.16
CA ASP A 335 -1.99 -10.59 -20.40
C ASP A 335 -3.47 -10.18 -20.59
N ASP A 336 -4.38 -10.98 -20.02
CA ASP A 336 -5.82 -10.80 -20.16
C ASP A 336 -6.43 -9.86 -19.12
N ILE A 337 -5.64 -9.42 -18.12
CA ILE A 337 -6.15 -8.55 -17.05
C ILE A 337 -6.52 -7.19 -17.61
N ARG A 338 -7.64 -6.63 -17.15
CA ARG A 338 -8.10 -5.36 -17.69
C ARG A 338 -7.12 -4.26 -17.31
N ASN A 339 -7.04 -3.27 -18.19
CA ASN A 339 -6.55 -1.98 -17.72
C ASN A 339 -7.62 -1.46 -16.76
N LEU A 340 -7.31 -1.41 -15.47
CA LEU A 340 -8.20 -0.79 -14.48
C LEU A 340 -8.39 0.73 -14.77
N GLY A 341 -7.66 1.28 -15.75
CA GLY A 341 -7.83 2.64 -16.25
C GLY A 341 -7.32 3.65 -15.22
N ASN A 342 -7.94 4.82 -15.18
CA ASN A 342 -7.63 5.87 -14.21
C ASN A 342 -7.69 5.35 -12.75
N PHE A 343 -8.43 4.26 -12.46
CA PHE A 343 -8.52 3.63 -11.13
C PHE A 343 -7.16 3.23 -10.55
N THR A 344 -6.19 2.93 -11.42
CA THR A 344 -4.80 2.58 -11.09
C THR A 344 -3.79 3.49 -11.78
N ASP A 345 -4.15 4.71 -12.18
CA ASP A 345 -3.17 5.68 -12.69
C ASP A 345 -2.99 6.83 -11.71
N LEU A 346 -2.31 6.53 -10.62
CA LEU A 346 -2.20 7.45 -9.49
C LEU A 346 -1.23 8.60 -9.71
N SER A 347 -0.50 8.61 -10.83
CA SER A 347 0.13 9.84 -11.34
C SER A 347 -0.94 10.91 -11.57
N ILE A 348 -2.10 10.54 -12.12
CA ILE A 348 -3.23 11.46 -12.33
C ILE A 348 -3.79 11.94 -10.98
N THR A 349 -3.94 11.03 -10.02
CA THR A 349 -4.37 11.38 -8.65
C THR A 349 -3.42 12.38 -8.01
N TRP A 350 -2.13 12.09 -8.05
CA TRP A 350 -1.10 12.96 -7.50
C TRP A 350 -1.14 14.33 -8.18
N GLU A 351 -1.11 14.37 -9.52
CA GLU A 351 -1.15 15.60 -10.32
C GLU A 351 -2.44 16.41 -10.12
N SER A 352 -3.55 15.76 -9.77
CA SER A 352 -4.82 16.42 -9.46
C SER A 352 -4.90 16.94 -8.04
N ALA A 353 -4.19 16.31 -7.09
CA ALA A 353 -4.23 16.67 -5.68
C ALA A 353 -3.17 17.71 -5.29
N VAL A 354 -2.07 17.79 -6.04
CA VAL A 354 -0.95 18.69 -5.73
C VAL A 354 -0.54 19.56 -6.90
N LYS A 355 -0.18 20.81 -6.59
CA LYS A 355 0.46 21.75 -7.50
C LYS A 355 1.93 21.92 -7.09
N PRO A 356 2.88 22.06 -8.03
CA PRO A 356 4.24 22.46 -7.69
C PRO A 356 4.22 23.77 -6.90
N ASP A 357 4.99 23.83 -5.82
CA ASP A 357 5.16 25.08 -5.08
C ASP A 357 6.01 26.04 -5.93
N ALA A 358 5.36 27.01 -6.58
CA ALA A 358 6.04 27.95 -7.47
C ALA A 358 7.01 28.90 -6.73
N LEU A 359 6.85 29.06 -5.42
CA LEU A 359 7.67 29.95 -4.58
C LEU A 359 8.65 29.18 -3.68
N GLY A 360 8.46 27.87 -3.53
CA GLY A 360 9.27 26.97 -2.72
C GLY A 360 9.87 25.81 -3.51
N ASP A 361 10.37 24.83 -2.78
CA ASP A 361 10.83 23.55 -3.29
C ASP A 361 9.90 22.43 -2.78
N GLY A 362 9.08 21.85 -3.66
CA GLY A 362 8.17 20.74 -3.35
C GLY A 362 6.75 20.96 -3.88
N TYR A 363 5.75 20.50 -3.13
CA TYR A 363 4.35 20.45 -3.54
C TYR A 363 3.41 21.10 -2.53
N LEU A 364 2.48 21.90 -3.04
CA LEU A 364 1.32 22.41 -2.32
C LEU A 364 0.11 21.55 -2.67
N ILE A 365 -0.78 21.35 -1.69
CA ILE A 365 -2.09 20.75 -1.98
C ILE A 365 -2.88 21.76 -2.80
N ASP A 366 -3.49 21.30 -3.87
CA ASP A 366 -4.35 22.15 -4.69
C ASP A 366 -5.61 22.52 -3.89
N PRO A 367 -5.83 23.81 -3.56
CA PRO A 367 -7.04 24.20 -2.84
C PRO A 367 -8.32 23.89 -3.63
N GLU A 368 -8.28 23.92 -4.96
CA GLU A 368 -9.43 23.60 -5.82
C GLU A 368 -9.80 22.10 -5.74
N TRP A 369 -8.83 21.25 -5.41
CA TRP A 369 -9.07 19.83 -5.17
C TRP A 369 -9.80 19.59 -3.85
N LEU A 370 -9.54 20.39 -2.82
CA LEU A 370 -10.27 20.34 -1.54
C LEU A 370 -11.72 20.84 -1.67
N ASP A 371 -11.99 21.74 -2.62
CA ASP A 371 -13.29 22.40 -2.83
C ASP A 371 -14.21 21.69 -3.84
N GLY A 372 -13.74 20.65 -4.54
CA GLY A 372 -14.39 20.09 -5.74
C GLY A 372 -14.87 18.63 -5.67
N PHE A 373 -16.01 18.36 -6.31
CA PHE A 373 -16.55 17.01 -6.60
C PHE A 373 -16.01 16.40 -7.91
N GLU A 374 -14.99 17.01 -8.53
CA GLU A 374 -14.84 16.94 -9.98
C GLU A 374 -14.11 15.71 -10.55
N TYR A 375 -13.73 14.72 -9.74
CA TYR A 375 -13.35 13.42 -10.29
C TYR A 375 -14.40 12.35 -9.96
N PRO A 376 -15.22 11.93 -10.95
CA PRO A 376 -16.28 10.91 -10.80
C PRO A 376 -15.79 9.58 -10.23
N MET A 377 -14.49 9.34 -10.32
CA MET A 377 -13.84 8.09 -9.97
C MET A 377 -13.70 7.87 -8.46
N TRP A 378 -13.68 8.96 -7.68
CA TRP A 378 -13.54 8.90 -6.23
C TRP A 378 -14.82 8.48 -5.52
N LEU A 379 -15.99 8.73 -6.11
CA LEU A 379 -17.30 8.39 -5.53
C LEU A 379 -17.48 6.87 -5.30
N ASN A 380 -16.69 6.04 -5.99
CA ASN A 380 -16.76 4.57 -5.89
C ASN A 380 -15.66 3.97 -5.01
N ILE A 381 -14.71 4.78 -4.53
CA ILE A 381 -13.76 4.33 -3.51
C ILE A 381 -14.47 4.49 -2.16
N ARG A 382 -14.70 3.35 -1.50
CA ARG A 382 -15.22 3.30 -0.13
C ARG A 382 -14.37 4.27 0.71
N ASP A 383 -15.02 5.21 1.39
CA ASP A 383 -14.39 6.27 2.18
C ASP A 383 -13.63 7.38 1.40
N TYR A 384 -14.13 7.90 0.27
CA TYR A 384 -13.60 9.15 -0.34
C TYR A 384 -13.46 10.31 0.66
N ALA A 385 -14.40 10.43 1.59
CA ALA A 385 -14.35 11.41 2.69
C ALA A 385 -13.10 11.25 3.59
N ARG A 386 -12.36 10.13 3.47
CA ARG A 386 -11.09 9.86 4.18
C ARG A 386 -9.84 9.92 3.29
N VAL A 387 -9.99 9.87 1.96
CA VAL A 387 -8.86 9.92 0.98
C VAL A 387 -8.04 11.21 1.11
N ALA A 388 -8.64 12.25 1.66
CA ALA A 388 -8.04 13.57 1.78
C ALA A 388 -7.81 14.00 3.22
N SER A 389 -7.90 13.09 4.21
CA SER A 389 -8.33 13.48 5.56
C SER A 389 -7.62 14.73 6.06
N TYR A 390 -6.27 14.81 6.08
CA TYR A 390 -5.55 16.04 6.45
C TYR A 390 -4.10 16.04 5.93
N PRO A 391 -3.85 16.27 4.62
CA PRO A 391 -2.49 16.32 4.06
C PRO A 391 -1.61 17.40 4.68
N GLU A 392 -2.18 18.38 5.36
CA GLU A 392 -1.49 19.38 6.17
C GLU A 392 -0.85 18.81 7.45
N TYR A 393 -1.33 17.67 7.96
CA TYR A 393 -0.83 17.01 9.19
C TYR A 393 -0.06 15.71 8.89
N TRP A 394 0.44 15.55 7.67
CA TRP A 394 1.08 14.30 7.24
C TRP A 394 2.34 13.90 8.05
N GLY A 395 3.08 14.89 8.58
CA GLY A 395 4.23 14.72 9.45
C GLY A 395 3.88 14.38 10.91
N ASN A 396 2.63 14.59 11.32
CA ASN A 396 2.10 14.26 12.64
C ASN A 396 1.77 12.77 12.79
N GLN A 397 1.71 12.29 14.03
CA GLN A 397 1.24 10.94 14.37
C GLN A 397 -0.28 10.85 14.26
N GLN A 398 -0.97 11.84 14.78
CA GLN A 398 -2.42 12.00 14.64
C GLN A 398 -2.74 12.94 13.48
N ARG A 399 -3.89 12.71 12.84
CA ARG A 399 -4.36 13.51 11.70
C ARG A 399 -5.79 13.99 12.00
N PRO A 400 -5.92 15.07 12.78
CA PRO A 400 -7.21 15.51 13.28
C PRO A 400 -7.96 16.39 12.29
N ALA A 401 -9.29 16.42 12.43
CA ALA A 401 -10.09 17.55 11.95
C ALA A 401 -9.94 18.70 12.95
N ILE A 402 -9.48 19.85 12.49
CA ILE A 402 -9.38 21.05 13.33
C ILE A 402 -10.18 22.17 12.70
N SER A 403 -11.16 22.68 13.45
CA SER A 403 -11.91 23.88 13.09
C SER A 403 -11.81 24.88 14.23
N ILE A 404 -11.47 26.13 13.89
CA ILE A 404 -11.30 27.22 14.86
C ILE A 404 -12.09 28.41 14.34
N SER A 405 -12.82 29.09 15.23
CA SER A 405 -13.41 30.40 14.91
C SER A 405 -12.29 31.39 14.59
N ASP A 406 -12.20 31.78 13.33
CA ASP A 406 -11.13 32.65 12.79
C ASP A 406 -11.40 34.14 13.04
N ARG A 407 -12.66 34.52 13.30
CA ARG A 407 -13.09 35.88 13.65
C ARG A 407 -13.96 35.87 14.89
N VAL A 408 -13.60 36.66 15.90
CA VAL A 408 -14.34 36.75 17.17
C VAL A 408 -14.61 38.19 17.55
N VAL A 409 -15.87 38.49 17.89
CA VAL A 409 -16.30 39.81 18.32
C VAL A 409 -16.46 39.89 19.83
N ARG A 410 -15.53 40.61 20.43
CA ARG A 410 -15.39 40.77 21.88
C ARG A 410 -16.60 41.44 22.52
N ASN A 411 -17.14 42.51 21.93
CA ASN A 411 -18.28 43.24 22.52
C ASN A 411 -19.58 42.44 22.52
N ASN A 412 -19.68 41.42 21.67
CA ASN A 412 -20.82 40.49 21.64
C ASN A 412 -20.66 39.33 22.63
N GLY A 413 -19.54 39.27 23.36
CA GLY A 413 -19.23 38.16 24.27
C GLY A 413 -18.93 36.85 23.55
N GLU A 414 -18.57 36.91 22.26
CA GLU A 414 -18.19 35.73 21.49
C GLU A 414 -16.86 35.16 22.00
N VAL A 415 -16.76 33.83 21.96
CA VAL A 415 -15.59 33.06 22.39
C VAL A 415 -14.99 32.34 21.18
N PHE A 416 -13.68 32.11 21.19
CA PHE A 416 -13.06 31.25 20.17
C PHE A 416 -13.56 29.84 20.38
N ILE A 417 -14.25 29.28 19.39
CA ILE A 417 -14.65 27.88 19.44
C ILE A 417 -13.60 27.07 18.69
N VAL A 418 -13.07 26.04 19.35
CA VAL A 418 -12.19 25.06 18.73
C VAL A 418 -12.85 23.70 18.78
N MET A 419 -12.95 23.07 17.62
CA MET A 419 -13.36 21.70 17.46
C MET A 419 -12.18 20.88 16.95
N LEU A 420 -11.78 19.88 17.72
CA LEU A 420 -10.82 18.84 17.34
C LEU A 420 -11.57 17.51 17.25
N SER A 421 -11.39 16.79 16.16
CA SER A 421 -11.94 15.44 15.98
C SER A 421 -10.89 14.49 15.41
N ASN A 422 -11.12 13.19 15.54
CA ASN A 422 -10.24 12.13 15.03
C ASN A 422 -8.83 12.09 15.67
N VAL A 423 -8.68 12.62 16.87
CA VAL A 423 -7.48 12.37 17.71
C VAL A 423 -7.68 11.09 18.53
N TRP A 424 -6.64 10.62 19.20
CA TRP A 424 -6.79 9.48 20.10
C TRP A 424 -7.66 9.86 21.31
N PRO A 425 -8.39 8.89 21.88
CA PRO A 425 -9.13 9.12 23.12
C PRO A 425 -8.22 9.48 24.29
N SER A 426 -8.74 10.31 25.20
CA SER A 426 -8.11 10.63 26.49
C SER A 426 -6.67 11.19 26.40
N GLN A 427 -6.33 11.88 25.31
CA GLN A 427 -5.04 12.54 25.14
C GLN A 427 -5.02 13.88 25.88
N PRO A 428 -3.92 14.22 26.58
CA PRO A 428 -3.79 15.52 27.23
C PRO A 428 -3.71 16.63 26.18
N VAL A 429 -4.40 17.74 26.44
CA VAL A 429 -4.43 18.92 25.58
C VAL A 429 -3.78 20.10 26.29
N ALA A 430 -2.94 20.84 25.56
CA ALA A 430 -2.37 22.12 26.00
C ALA A 430 -2.37 23.11 24.82
N SER A 431 -2.27 24.41 25.10
CA SER A 431 -2.34 25.45 24.05
C SER A 431 -1.26 26.51 24.20
N LYS A 432 -0.95 27.22 23.12
CA LYS A 432 -0.22 28.50 23.18
C LYS A 432 -1.03 29.53 22.42
N LEU A 433 -1.23 30.71 23.00
CA LEU A 433 -1.85 31.85 22.33
C LEU A 433 -0.92 33.06 22.43
N TRP A 434 -0.66 33.72 21.30
CA TRP A 434 0.16 34.93 21.29
C TRP A 434 -0.29 35.90 20.19
N SER A 435 -0.03 37.19 20.41
CA SER A 435 -0.24 38.22 19.38
C SER A 435 0.70 37.96 18.20
N ALA A 436 0.21 38.16 16.98
CA ALA A 436 0.99 38.04 15.75
C ALA A 436 2.19 39.01 15.69
N GLU A 437 2.22 40.05 16.54
CA GLU A 437 3.34 40.98 16.68
C GLU A 437 4.46 40.47 17.61
N ASN A 438 4.21 39.39 18.36
CA ASN A 438 5.14 38.83 19.34
C ASN A 438 5.74 37.51 18.86
N ASP A 439 6.89 37.16 19.41
CA ASP A 439 7.48 35.83 19.23
C ASP A 439 6.59 34.74 19.85
N GLU A 440 6.63 33.54 19.25
CA GLU A 440 5.93 32.38 19.79
C GLU A 440 6.41 32.05 21.23
N PRO A 441 5.50 31.81 22.18
CA PRO A 441 5.84 31.37 23.52
C PRO A 441 6.63 30.05 23.55
N ALA A 442 7.65 30.00 24.40
CA ALA A 442 8.50 28.82 24.55
C ALA A 442 7.85 27.66 25.33
N PHE A 443 6.64 27.80 25.86
CA PHE A 443 5.96 26.75 26.65
C PHE A 443 4.47 26.75 26.34
N PHE A 444 3.85 25.57 26.37
CA PHE A 444 2.40 25.44 26.31
C PHE A 444 1.78 25.78 27.67
N ASP A 445 0.66 26.48 27.64
CA ASP A 445 -0.23 26.69 28.76
C ASP A 445 -1.04 25.41 29.02
N GLU A 446 -0.81 24.83 30.19
CA GLU A 446 -1.56 23.66 30.66
C GLU A 446 -2.90 24.10 31.27
N TYR A 447 -3.98 23.43 30.90
CA TYR A 447 -5.30 23.76 31.46
C TYR A 447 -5.40 23.37 32.94
N THR A 448 -6.09 24.20 33.71
CA THR A 448 -6.46 23.91 35.10
C THR A 448 -7.98 24.04 35.26
N PRO A 449 -8.72 22.95 35.48
CA PRO A 449 -8.25 21.56 35.55
C PRO A 449 -7.71 21.03 34.21
N PRO A 450 -6.86 19.97 34.21
CA PRO A 450 -6.33 19.38 32.99
C PRO A 450 -7.44 19.00 32.00
N LYS A 451 -7.25 19.34 30.73
CA LYS A 451 -8.14 18.94 29.64
C LYS A 451 -7.58 17.73 28.92
N THR A 452 -8.48 16.84 28.54
CA THR A 452 -8.18 15.72 27.66
C THR A 452 -9.20 15.65 26.54
N THR A 453 -8.83 15.03 25.43
CA THR A 453 -9.80 14.60 24.43
C THR A 453 -10.79 13.60 25.05
N SER A 454 -12.00 13.55 24.51
CA SER A 454 -13.06 12.68 25.02
C SER A 454 -12.76 11.19 24.80
N GLY A 455 -13.66 10.32 25.26
CA GLY A 455 -13.57 8.87 25.03
C GLY A 455 -13.67 8.46 23.55
N THR A 456 -14.12 9.35 22.67
CA THR A 456 -14.16 9.16 21.21
C THR A 456 -13.02 9.88 20.49
N GLY A 457 -12.16 10.61 21.21
CA GLY A 457 -11.11 11.39 20.58
C GLY A 457 -11.59 12.72 20.01
N ASP A 458 -12.68 13.27 20.54
CA ASP A 458 -13.16 14.61 20.18
C ASP A 458 -12.91 15.62 21.31
N MET A 459 -12.73 16.88 20.95
CA MET A 459 -12.72 18.02 21.87
C MET A 459 -13.51 19.17 21.26
N LEU A 460 -14.43 19.75 22.06
CA LEU A 460 -15.05 21.03 21.78
C LEU A 460 -14.68 21.98 22.91
N GLU A 461 -14.07 23.10 22.57
CA GLU A 461 -13.63 24.10 23.52
C GLU A 461 -14.17 25.47 23.15
N ALA A 462 -14.84 26.12 24.09
CA ALA A 462 -14.93 27.58 24.13
C ALA A 462 -13.66 28.08 24.84
N TYR A 463 -12.69 28.56 24.07
CA TYR A 463 -11.41 28.99 24.60
C TYR A 463 -11.59 30.32 25.33
N SER A 464 -11.18 30.33 26.59
CA SER A 464 -11.13 31.52 27.42
C SER A 464 -9.78 31.50 28.13
N PRO A 465 -8.86 32.45 27.87
CA PRO A 465 -7.54 32.38 28.45
C PRO A 465 -7.61 32.60 29.97
N PRO A 466 -6.64 32.09 30.73
CA PRO A 466 -6.59 32.25 32.19
C PRO A 466 -6.52 33.71 32.66
N SER A 467 -6.10 34.64 31.80
CA SER A 467 -5.79 36.05 32.12
C SER A 467 -6.92 37.05 31.88
N GLY A 468 -8.07 36.65 31.33
CA GLY A 468 -9.24 37.52 31.10
C GLY A 468 -9.51 37.85 29.63
N ILE A 469 -10.11 39.01 29.36
CA ILE A 469 -10.54 39.42 28.02
C ILE A 469 -9.32 39.66 27.11
N ILE A 470 -9.25 38.95 25.97
CA ILE A 470 -8.18 39.13 24.98
C ILE A 470 -8.41 40.47 24.24
N PRO A 471 -7.39 41.35 24.15
CA PRO A 471 -7.50 42.59 23.39
C PRO A 471 -7.73 42.33 21.89
N PRO A 472 -8.40 43.26 21.16
CA PRO A 472 -8.46 43.21 19.71
C PRO A 472 -7.07 43.14 19.07
N GLY A 473 -6.96 42.43 17.96
CA GLY A 473 -5.71 42.23 17.22
C GLY A 473 -5.67 40.88 16.49
N ASP A 474 -4.58 40.66 15.77
CA ASP A 474 -4.28 39.39 15.13
C ASP A 474 -3.43 38.52 16.07
N TYR A 475 -3.79 37.24 16.16
CA TYR A 475 -3.19 36.27 17.06
C TYR A 475 -2.91 34.97 16.32
N PHE A 476 -2.03 34.17 16.92
CA PHE A 476 -1.84 32.77 16.57
C PHE A 476 -2.15 31.89 17.76
N ILE A 477 -2.78 30.76 17.49
CA ILE A 477 -2.98 29.69 18.49
C ILE A 477 -2.35 28.39 18.00
N LYS A 478 -1.77 27.63 18.93
CA LYS A 478 -1.31 26.26 18.72
C LYS A 478 -1.91 25.32 19.74
N TYR A 479 -2.03 24.07 19.36
CA TYR A 479 -2.48 22.99 20.24
C TYR A 479 -1.45 21.88 20.29
N ARG A 480 -1.16 21.40 21.50
CA ARG A 480 -0.50 20.10 21.72
C ARG A 480 -1.57 19.09 22.13
N VAL A 481 -1.67 17.97 21.42
CA VAL A 481 -2.54 16.84 21.77
C VAL A 481 -1.70 15.58 21.87
N GLY A 482 -1.43 15.14 23.11
CA GLY A 482 -0.48 14.05 23.34
C GLY A 482 0.90 14.41 22.75
N PRO A 483 1.47 13.58 21.85
CA PRO A 483 2.78 13.82 21.25
C PRO A 483 2.76 14.74 20.02
N ASP A 484 1.59 15.21 19.58
CA ASP A 484 1.44 16.02 18.37
C ASP A 484 1.25 17.51 18.66
N VAL A 485 1.81 18.35 17.79
CA VAL A 485 1.56 19.80 17.71
C VAL A 485 0.80 20.12 16.43
N PHE A 486 -0.21 20.97 16.54
CA PHE A 486 -1.01 21.50 15.44
C PHE A 486 -1.07 23.02 15.49
N GLY A 487 -1.02 23.63 14.30
CA GLY A 487 -0.97 25.08 14.11
C GLY A 487 0.39 25.55 13.62
N PRO A 488 0.72 26.86 13.71
CA PRO A 488 -0.12 27.91 14.25
C PRO A 488 -1.37 28.18 13.40
N PHE A 489 -2.50 28.42 14.07
CA PHE A 489 -3.75 28.82 13.43
C PHE A 489 -3.97 30.32 13.63
N PRO A 490 -4.22 31.10 12.55
CA PRO A 490 -4.49 32.52 12.66
C PRO A 490 -5.87 32.77 13.27
N ILE A 491 -5.95 33.79 14.11
CA ILE A 491 -7.18 34.25 14.77
C ILE A 491 -7.20 35.77 14.75
N ALA A 492 -8.34 36.36 14.37
CA ALA A 492 -8.54 37.80 14.44
C ALA A 492 -9.62 38.15 15.48
N ILE A 493 -9.28 39.07 16.37
CA ILE A 493 -10.14 39.52 17.47
C ILE A 493 -10.52 40.97 17.23
N PHE A 494 -11.81 41.26 17.24
CA PHE A 494 -12.32 42.60 16.98
C PHE A 494 -13.19 43.09 18.13
N ASP A 495 -13.28 44.41 18.27
CA ASP A 495 -14.29 45.02 19.13
C ASP A 495 -15.69 44.88 18.52
N ASN A 496 -15.83 45.16 17.22
CA ASN A 496 -17.05 44.99 16.41
C ASN A 496 -16.68 44.30 15.09
N TYR A 497 -17.65 43.78 14.35
CA TYR A 497 -17.35 43.19 13.05
C TYR A 497 -16.76 44.24 12.08
N PRO A 498 -15.77 43.90 11.23
CA PRO A 498 -15.13 44.88 10.34
C PRO A 498 -16.04 45.43 9.23
N TRP A 499 -17.29 44.94 9.13
CA TRP A 499 -18.32 45.45 8.23
C TRP A 499 -19.42 46.26 8.94
N GLU A 500 -19.31 46.42 10.26
CA GLU A 500 -20.08 47.36 11.08
C GLU A 500 -19.28 48.66 11.27
#